data_AF-A0A382CWK2-F1
#
_entry.id   AF-A0A382CWK2-F1
#
_cell.length_a   1.000
_cell.length_b   1.000
_cell.length_c   1.000
_cell.angle_alpha   90.00
_cell.angle_beta   90.00
_cell.angle_gamma   90.00
#
_symmetry.space_group_name_H-M   'P 1'
#
loop_
_entity.id
_entity.type
_entity.pdbx_description
1 polymer ?
#
loop_
_entity_poly.entity_id
_entity_poly.type
_entity_poly.pdbx_seq_one_letter_code
_entity_poly.pdbx_strand_id
1 'polypeptide(L)'
;MKSSDQIKKFILDNLTLHQRDIIHTAVRRFGISRQAILKHMHTLIAEKQVIAHGKTRDRIYELRPQVNFSKTIDIDTDFLPKVIIKNHILPHLSSLSKNVHEICEFSISAILNNIVDHADATNLYYKLYLTHNDVHIIISDNGKGLFGHIQSLLKLKNTQVAAVEVAKGHVTTDPDHHSGDELNTVLHLFDKVSIDASGKSLTFINETQDWLIDHSTQKQGTRIHLQIKSGSRRTCQEIFQKLFSGEHQSVRIPINLLKVPGDEMVNSRDQAQSILRNISDLKTIEFDFNNIDLIGPAFADELVRKTKAINQVADIKWINCNETVDVLMSRAISRFS
;
A
#
# COMPACT_ATOMS: atom_id res chain seq x y z
N MET A 1 23.76 -27.60 11.35
CA MET A 1 23.72 -27.46 9.87
C MET A 1 22.65 -26.43 9.54
N LYS A 2 22.99 -25.30 8.92
CA LYS A 2 21.95 -24.35 8.48
C LYS A 2 21.20 -25.00 7.31
N SER A 3 19.87 -24.93 7.29
CA SER A 3 19.09 -25.64 6.26
C SER A 3 19.41 -25.06 4.87
N SER A 4 19.62 -25.94 3.88
CA SER A 4 19.88 -25.57 2.48
C SER A 4 18.84 -24.56 1.96
N ASP A 5 17.58 -24.73 2.38
CA ASP A 5 16.48 -23.87 1.96
C ASP A 5 16.52 -22.49 2.61
N GLN A 6 17.06 -22.37 3.83
CA GLN A 6 17.26 -21.06 4.48
C GLN A 6 18.30 -20.21 3.72
N ILE A 7 19.36 -20.84 3.19
CA ILE A 7 20.40 -20.14 2.42
C ILE A 7 19.84 -19.69 1.07
N LYS A 8 19.17 -20.59 0.34
CA LYS A 8 18.51 -20.28 -0.94
C LYS A 8 17.47 -19.16 -0.78
N LYS A 9 16.63 -19.25 0.24
CA LYS A 9 15.64 -18.22 0.58
C LYS A 9 16.30 -16.87 0.85
N PHE A 10 17.35 -16.84 1.69
CA PHE A 10 18.08 -15.59 1.93
C PHE A 10 18.67 -14.98 0.67
N ILE A 11 19.26 -15.79 -0.22
CA ILE A 11 19.80 -15.31 -1.50
C ILE A 11 18.69 -14.65 -2.31
N LEU A 12 17.56 -15.33 -2.51
CA LEU A 12 16.45 -14.81 -3.31
C LEU A 12 15.85 -13.54 -2.69
N ASP A 13 15.62 -13.53 -1.37
CA ASP A 13 15.03 -12.41 -0.63
C ASP A 13 15.92 -11.14 -0.66
N ASN A 14 17.23 -11.28 -0.87
CA ASN A 14 18.19 -10.16 -0.81
C ASN A 14 18.80 -9.80 -2.17
N LEU A 15 18.51 -10.56 -3.24
CA LEU A 15 19.20 -10.43 -4.51
C LEU A 15 19.00 -9.06 -5.18
N THR A 16 17.80 -8.50 -5.05
CA THR A 16 17.45 -7.20 -5.62
C THR A 16 18.33 -6.06 -5.09
N LEU A 17 18.71 -6.11 -3.81
CA LEU A 17 19.58 -5.10 -3.18
C LEU A 17 21.07 -5.43 -3.32
N HIS A 18 21.40 -6.70 -3.52
CA HIS A 18 22.77 -7.22 -3.49
C HIS A 18 23.21 -7.87 -4.81
N GLN A 19 22.81 -7.33 -5.95
CA GLN A 19 23.05 -7.97 -7.25
C GLN A 19 24.54 -8.29 -7.53
N ARG A 20 25.46 -7.49 -6.99
CA ARG A 20 26.92 -7.65 -7.17
C ARG A 20 27.63 -8.36 -6.02
N ASP A 21 27.09 -8.30 -4.81
CA ASP A 21 27.76 -8.73 -3.58
C ASP A 21 26.98 -9.80 -2.79
N ILE A 22 25.85 -10.32 -3.31
CA ILE A 22 25.00 -11.31 -2.62
C ILE A 22 25.77 -12.50 -2.07
N ILE A 23 26.77 -12.98 -2.81
CA ILE A 23 27.60 -14.11 -2.39
C ILE A 23 28.38 -13.76 -1.11
N HIS A 24 28.95 -12.56 -1.05
CA HIS A 24 29.69 -12.06 0.10
C HIS A 24 28.77 -11.79 1.29
N THR A 25 27.61 -11.17 1.03
CA THR A 25 26.58 -10.92 2.03
C THR A 25 26.09 -12.22 2.66
N ALA A 26 25.83 -13.26 1.85
CA ALA A 26 25.42 -14.57 2.34
C ALA A 26 26.55 -15.30 3.10
N VAL A 27 27.82 -15.21 2.66
CA VAL A 27 28.97 -15.73 3.42
C VAL A 27 29.02 -15.11 4.82
N ARG A 28 28.90 -13.78 4.93
CA ARG A 28 28.89 -13.07 6.23
C ARG A 28 27.71 -13.50 7.10
N ARG A 29 26.50 -13.61 6.53
CA ARG A 29 25.30 -14.01 7.27
C ARG A 29 25.37 -15.45 7.78
N PHE A 30 25.89 -16.36 6.95
CA PHE A 30 25.81 -17.79 7.23
C PHE A 30 27.08 -18.38 7.85
N GLY A 31 28.23 -17.70 7.76
CA GLY A 31 29.51 -18.18 8.31
C GLY A 31 30.02 -19.43 7.60
N ILE A 32 29.66 -19.61 6.33
CA ILE A 32 30.08 -20.77 5.52
C ILE A 32 30.93 -20.32 4.34
N SER A 33 31.65 -21.26 3.72
CA SER A 33 32.58 -20.93 2.64
C SER A 33 31.87 -20.33 1.41
N ARG A 34 32.59 -19.48 0.67
CA ARG A 34 32.11 -18.94 -0.61
C ARG A 34 31.68 -20.03 -1.59
N GLN A 35 32.41 -21.15 -1.60
CA GLN A 35 32.10 -22.30 -2.46
C GLN A 35 30.75 -22.94 -2.10
N ALA A 36 30.42 -23.03 -0.81
CA ALA A 36 29.12 -23.55 -0.37
C ALA A 36 27.97 -22.64 -0.82
N ILE A 37 28.10 -21.32 -0.67
CA ILE A 37 27.12 -20.35 -1.18
C ILE A 37 26.97 -20.42 -2.70
N LEU A 38 28.10 -20.53 -3.44
CA LEU A 38 28.07 -20.68 -4.90
C LEU A 38 27.36 -21.96 -5.34
N LYS A 39 27.45 -23.05 -4.57
CA LYS A 39 26.68 -24.27 -4.86
C LYS A 39 25.18 -24.00 -4.81
N HIS A 40 24.70 -23.31 -3.78
CA HIS A 40 23.28 -22.90 -3.69
C HIS A 40 22.90 -21.95 -4.84
N MET A 41 23.74 -20.98 -5.17
CA MET A 41 23.51 -20.06 -6.29
C MET A 41 23.42 -20.81 -7.64
N HIS A 42 24.29 -21.79 -7.88
CA HIS A 42 24.21 -22.62 -9.09
C HIS A 42 22.93 -23.44 -9.14
N THR A 43 22.44 -23.96 -8.02
CA THR A 43 21.12 -24.59 -7.93
C THR A 43 20.01 -23.61 -8.33
N LEU A 44 20.01 -22.40 -7.77
CA LEU A 44 19.02 -21.36 -8.11
C LEU A 44 19.04 -20.96 -9.60
N ILE A 45 20.23 -20.93 -10.21
CA ILE A 45 20.38 -20.67 -11.65
C ILE A 45 19.85 -21.85 -12.48
N ALA A 46 20.17 -23.09 -12.08
CA ALA A 46 19.69 -24.30 -12.75
C ALA A 46 18.16 -24.42 -12.67
N GLU A 47 17.58 -24.05 -11.53
CA GLU A 47 16.13 -23.97 -11.28
C GLU A 47 15.47 -22.76 -11.97
N LYS A 48 16.23 -21.96 -12.74
CA LYS A 48 15.76 -20.77 -13.45
C LYS A 48 15.12 -19.73 -12.52
N GLN A 49 15.56 -19.64 -11.28
CA GLN A 49 15.14 -18.61 -10.33
C GLN A 49 16.07 -17.39 -10.35
N VAL A 50 17.32 -17.58 -10.80
CA VAL A 50 18.33 -16.52 -10.90
C VAL A 50 18.97 -16.53 -12.28
N ILE A 51 19.23 -15.35 -12.84
CA ILE A 51 20.09 -15.14 -14.01
C ILE A 51 21.41 -14.57 -13.51
N ALA A 52 22.51 -15.00 -14.12
CA ALA A 52 23.82 -14.45 -13.85
C ALA A 52 24.40 -13.82 -15.12
N HIS A 53 24.78 -12.55 -15.03
CA HIS A 53 25.42 -11.77 -16.09
C HIS A 53 26.93 -11.67 -15.82
N GLY A 54 27.74 -11.82 -16.88
CA GLY A 54 29.20 -11.79 -16.78
C GLY A 54 29.84 -13.14 -16.41
N LYS A 55 31.16 -13.25 -16.59
CA LYS A 55 31.92 -14.51 -16.43
C LYS A 55 32.89 -14.53 -15.24
N THR A 56 33.32 -13.36 -14.74
CA THR A 56 34.45 -13.26 -13.79
C THR A 56 34.08 -12.43 -12.54
N ARG A 57 34.88 -11.42 -12.16
CA ARG A 57 34.79 -10.72 -10.87
C ARG A 57 33.58 -9.78 -10.78
N ASP A 58 33.12 -9.26 -11.92
CA ASP A 58 31.99 -8.33 -12.02
C ASP A 58 30.66 -9.04 -12.32
N ARG A 59 30.51 -10.28 -11.80
CA ARG A 59 29.30 -11.07 -12.04
C ARG A 59 28.13 -10.45 -11.30
N ILE A 60 27.05 -10.18 -12.03
CA ILE A 60 25.80 -9.62 -11.51
C ILE A 60 24.77 -10.75 -11.49
N TYR A 61 24.08 -10.90 -10.38
CA TYR A 61 22.99 -11.86 -10.22
C TYR A 61 21.67 -11.12 -10.11
N GLU A 62 20.68 -11.55 -10.88
CA GLU A 62 19.34 -10.98 -10.90
C GLU A 62 18.29 -12.07 -10.76
N LEU A 63 17.16 -11.75 -10.13
CA LEU A 63 16.04 -12.68 -10.07
C LEU A 63 15.53 -12.90 -11.50
N ARG A 64 15.28 -14.16 -11.85
CA ARG A 64 14.62 -14.49 -13.12
C ARG A 64 13.12 -14.35 -12.93
N PRO A 65 12.45 -13.40 -13.61
CA PRO A 65 11.00 -13.37 -13.61
C PRO A 65 10.44 -14.59 -14.35
N GLN A 66 9.42 -15.21 -13.77
CA GLN A 66 8.53 -16.15 -14.45
C GLN A 66 7.63 -15.41 -15.44
N VAL A 67 7.22 -14.19 -15.08
CA VAL A 67 6.51 -13.25 -15.95
C VAL A 67 7.14 -11.89 -15.82
N ASN A 68 7.45 -11.26 -16.96
CA ASN A 68 7.78 -9.85 -17.06
C ASN A 68 7.07 -9.32 -18.31
N PHE A 69 5.83 -8.90 -18.12
CA PHE A 69 4.95 -8.46 -19.19
C PHE A 69 4.46 -7.06 -18.89
N SER A 70 4.43 -6.20 -19.91
CA SER A 70 3.81 -4.89 -19.79
C SER A 70 3.16 -4.49 -21.10
N LYS A 71 2.07 -3.74 -21.00
CA LYS A 71 1.32 -3.25 -22.16
C LYS A 71 0.70 -1.91 -21.84
N THR A 72 0.62 -1.06 -22.86
CA THR A 72 -0.20 0.15 -22.86
C THR A 72 -1.40 -0.09 -23.76
N ILE A 73 -2.59 0.33 -23.31
CA ILE A 73 -3.86 0.18 -24.00
C ILE A 73 -4.55 1.55 -24.00
N ASP A 74 -5.15 1.91 -25.12
CA ASP A 74 -5.99 3.10 -25.20
C ASP A 74 -7.37 2.79 -24.59
N ILE A 75 -7.86 3.71 -23.76
CA ILE A 75 -9.19 3.67 -23.17
C ILE A 75 -10.10 4.47 -24.10
N ASP A 76 -10.80 3.76 -24.96
CA ASP A 76 -11.83 4.29 -25.84
C ASP A 76 -13.23 3.82 -25.40
N THR A 77 -14.27 4.13 -26.18
CA THR A 77 -15.66 3.75 -25.89
C THR A 77 -15.89 2.24 -25.91
N ASP A 78 -15.03 1.46 -26.56
CA ASP A 78 -15.14 0.00 -26.67
C ASP A 78 -14.26 -0.71 -25.61
N PHE A 79 -13.59 0.05 -24.74
CA PHE A 79 -12.74 -0.50 -23.69
C PHE A 79 -13.57 -1.28 -22.66
N LEU A 80 -13.34 -2.60 -22.60
CA LEU A 80 -13.99 -3.50 -21.66
C LEU A 80 -12.97 -4.11 -20.68
N PRO A 81 -12.93 -3.68 -19.41
CA PRO A 81 -12.00 -4.21 -18.41
C PRO A 81 -11.99 -5.74 -18.34
N LYS A 82 -13.16 -6.37 -18.35
CA LYS A 82 -13.31 -7.84 -18.30
C LYS A 82 -12.62 -8.55 -19.46
N VAL A 83 -12.63 -7.98 -20.66
CA VAL A 83 -11.99 -8.56 -21.85
C VAL A 83 -10.48 -8.48 -21.72
N ILE A 84 -9.95 -7.33 -21.27
CA ILE A 84 -8.51 -7.16 -21.04
C ILE A 84 -8.02 -8.12 -19.96
N ILE A 85 -8.74 -8.24 -18.86
CA ILE A 85 -8.39 -9.14 -17.76
C ILE A 85 -8.32 -10.58 -18.29
N LYS A 86 -9.41 -11.07 -18.88
CA LYS A 86 -9.51 -12.46 -19.34
C LYS A 86 -8.48 -12.82 -20.41
N ASN A 87 -8.29 -11.96 -21.40
CA ASN A 87 -7.50 -12.31 -22.59
C ASN A 87 -6.01 -11.92 -22.47
N HIS A 88 -5.68 -10.90 -21.68
CA HIS A 88 -4.32 -10.35 -21.63
C HIS A 88 -3.65 -10.39 -20.25
N ILE A 89 -4.39 -10.64 -19.17
CA ILE A 89 -3.83 -10.63 -17.81
C ILE A 89 -3.84 -12.03 -17.20
N LEU A 90 -5.00 -12.67 -17.11
CA LEU A 90 -5.15 -13.98 -16.47
C LEU A 90 -4.23 -15.09 -17.03
N PRO A 91 -3.92 -15.15 -18.34
CA PRO A 91 -2.97 -16.15 -18.85
C PRO A 91 -1.59 -16.09 -18.17
N HIS A 92 -1.14 -14.91 -17.76
CA HIS A 92 0.12 -14.70 -17.05
C HIS A 92 0.07 -15.08 -15.57
N LEU A 93 -1.12 -15.22 -14.98
CA LEU A 93 -1.30 -15.54 -13.56
C LEU A 93 -1.51 -17.06 -13.32
N SER A 94 -1.46 -17.86 -14.39
CA SER A 94 -1.73 -19.30 -14.36
C SER A 94 -0.80 -20.11 -13.46
N SER A 95 0.42 -19.64 -13.19
CA SER A 95 1.39 -20.31 -12.32
C SER A 95 1.24 -20.00 -10.83
N LEU A 96 0.35 -19.08 -10.47
CA LEU A 96 0.12 -18.68 -9.08
C LEU A 96 -0.78 -19.69 -8.35
N SER A 97 -0.67 -19.74 -7.02
CA SER A 97 -1.64 -20.48 -6.22
C SER A 97 -3.03 -19.86 -6.35
N LYS A 98 -4.07 -20.69 -6.22
CA LYS A 98 -5.48 -20.28 -6.41
C LYS A 98 -5.83 -19.00 -5.66
N ASN A 99 -5.45 -18.91 -4.39
CA ASN A 99 -5.75 -17.74 -3.55
C ASN A 99 -5.03 -16.47 -4.01
N VAL A 100 -3.77 -16.56 -4.43
CA VAL A 100 -3.01 -15.39 -4.94
C VAL A 100 -3.55 -14.97 -6.31
N HIS A 101 -3.94 -15.93 -7.15
CA HIS A 101 -4.61 -15.66 -8.42
C HIS A 101 -5.90 -14.86 -8.20
N GLU A 102 -6.78 -15.33 -7.32
CA GLU A 102 -8.05 -14.66 -6.99
C GLU A 102 -7.84 -13.24 -6.45
N ILE A 103 -6.84 -13.04 -5.58
CA ILE A 103 -6.44 -11.71 -5.08
C ILE A 103 -6.05 -10.79 -6.23
N CYS A 104 -5.22 -11.27 -7.14
CA CYS A 104 -4.73 -10.48 -8.27
C CYS A 104 -5.88 -10.15 -9.25
N GLU A 105 -6.71 -11.12 -9.59
CA GLU A 105 -7.86 -10.94 -10.49
C GLU A 105 -8.85 -9.91 -9.94
N PHE A 106 -9.29 -10.07 -8.68
CA PHE A 106 -10.19 -9.13 -8.03
C PHE A 106 -9.61 -7.71 -8.03
N SER A 107 -8.34 -7.58 -7.65
CA SER A 107 -7.74 -6.27 -7.44
C SER A 107 -7.46 -5.52 -8.75
N ILE A 108 -7.06 -6.25 -9.79
CA ILE A 108 -6.93 -5.67 -11.14
C ILE A 108 -8.31 -5.23 -11.64
N SER A 109 -9.35 -6.06 -11.45
CA SER A 109 -10.71 -5.67 -11.84
C SER A 109 -11.18 -4.40 -11.14
N ALA A 110 -11.01 -4.32 -9.82
CA ALA A 110 -11.40 -3.16 -9.04
C ALA A 110 -10.66 -1.89 -9.49
N ILE A 111 -9.34 -1.97 -9.72
CA ILE A 111 -8.56 -0.81 -10.17
C ILE A 111 -8.96 -0.38 -11.59
N LEU A 112 -9.15 -1.32 -12.52
CA LEU A 112 -9.53 -0.98 -13.89
C LEU A 112 -10.92 -0.35 -13.98
N ASN A 113 -11.89 -0.85 -13.20
CA ASN A 113 -13.21 -0.22 -13.13
C ASN A 113 -13.09 1.22 -12.59
N ASN A 114 -12.37 1.43 -11.48
CA ASN A 114 -12.13 2.77 -10.94
C ASN A 114 -11.48 3.73 -11.96
N ILE A 115 -10.59 3.23 -12.82
CA ILE A 115 -9.98 4.04 -13.90
C ILE A 115 -11.04 4.44 -14.94
N VAL A 116 -11.86 3.50 -15.38
CA VAL A 116 -12.93 3.75 -16.37
C VAL A 116 -13.98 4.71 -15.81
N ASP A 117 -14.41 4.49 -14.57
CA ASP A 117 -15.52 5.21 -13.97
C ASP A 117 -15.11 6.63 -13.51
N HIS A 118 -13.84 6.81 -13.13
CA HIS A 118 -13.45 8.01 -12.42
C HIS A 118 -12.20 8.70 -12.94
N ALA A 119 -11.32 8.11 -13.76
CA ALA A 119 -10.03 8.76 -14.06
C ALA A 119 -10.08 9.80 -15.20
N ASP A 120 -11.07 9.73 -16.09
CA ASP A 120 -11.08 10.45 -17.39
C ASP A 120 -9.78 10.20 -18.19
N ALA A 121 -9.26 8.97 -18.09
CA ALA A 121 -7.99 8.57 -18.69
C ALA A 121 -8.19 8.13 -20.15
N THR A 122 -7.20 8.39 -21.00
CA THR A 122 -7.18 7.90 -22.38
C THR A 122 -6.23 6.72 -22.55
N ASN A 123 -5.27 6.53 -21.65
CA ASN A 123 -4.25 5.51 -21.75
C ASN A 123 -4.10 4.78 -20.42
N LEU A 124 -4.05 3.45 -20.50
CA LEU A 124 -3.80 2.53 -19.40
C LEU A 124 -2.49 1.80 -19.66
N TYR A 125 -1.53 1.91 -18.76
CA TYR A 125 -0.36 1.06 -18.68
C TYR A 125 -0.53 0.02 -17.56
N TYR A 126 -0.17 -1.23 -17.83
CA TYR A 126 0.00 -2.21 -16.77
C TYR A 126 1.27 -3.04 -16.96
N LYS A 127 1.83 -3.50 -15.84
CA LYS A 127 2.98 -4.40 -15.79
C LYS A 127 2.74 -5.51 -14.77
N LEU A 128 2.96 -6.74 -15.21
CA LEU A 128 2.97 -7.95 -14.41
C LEU A 128 4.42 -8.43 -14.29
N TYR A 129 4.93 -8.49 -13.06
CA TYR A 129 6.27 -8.97 -12.78
C TYR A 129 6.18 -10.03 -11.68
N LEU A 130 6.26 -11.30 -12.07
CA LEU A 130 6.16 -12.45 -11.17
C LEU A 130 7.53 -13.11 -11.08
N THR A 131 7.98 -13.34 -9.85
CA THR A 131 9.14 -14.15 -9.53
C THR A 131 8.70 -15.34 -8.68
N HIS A 132 9.65 -16.20 -8.31
CA HIS A 132 9.36 -17.28 -7.37
C HIS A 132 8.88 -16.78 -5.99
N ASN A 133 9.29 -15.58 -5.59
CA ASN A 133 9.03 -15.07 -4.24
C ASN A 133 7.93 -14.02 -4.20
N ASP A 134 7.83 -13.19 -5.24
CA ASP A 134 6.99 -12.01 -5.25
C ASP A 134 6.19 -11.87 -6.55
N VAL A 135 4.96 -11.39 -6.39
CA VAL A 135 4.09 -10.90 -7.45
C VAL A 135 4.01 -9.40 -7.32
N HIS A 136 4.40 -8.70 -8.39
CA HIS A 136 4.24 -7.26 -8.52
C HIS A 136 3.29 -6.95 -9.68
N ILE A 137 2.28 -6.14 -9.39
CA ILE A 137 1.35 -5.60 -10.37
C ILE A 137 1.47 -4.09 -10.31
N ILE A 138 1.75 -3.46 -11.45
CA ILE A 138 1.75 -2.01 -11.59
C ILE A 138 0.65 -1.66 -12.57
N ILE A 139 -0.23 -0.75 -12.19
CA ILE A 139 -1.26 -0.19 -13.07
C ILE A 139 -1.09 1.33 -13.04
N SER A 140 -1.08 1.97 -14.19
CA SER A 140 -0.95 3.41 -14.32
C SER A 140 -1.91 3.95 -15.37
N ASP A 141 -2.63 5.00 -15.04
CA ASP A 141 -3.43 5.78 -15.99
C ASP A 141 -2.82 7.17 -16.22
N ASN A 142 -3.27 7.87 -17.26
CA ASN A 142 -2.89 9.25 -17.56
C ASN A 142 -4.01 10.27 -17.25
N GLY A 143 -4.99 9.89 -16.44
CA GLY A 143 -6.16 10.69 -16.10
C GLY A 143 -5.87 11.84 -15.14
N LYS A 144 -6.91 12.31 -14.45
CA LYS A 144 -6.81 13.47 -13.52
C LYS A 144 -6.05 13.18 -12.22
N GLY A 145 -5.85 11.91 -11.88
CA GLY A 145 -5.12 11.46 -10.69
C GLY A 145 -5.98 11.38 -9.42
N LEU A 146 -5.78 10.30 -8.64
CA LEU A 146 -6.62 9.94 -7.50
C LEU A 146 -6.70 11.04 -6.43
N PHE A 147 -5.56 11.50 -5.91
CA PHE A 147 -5.56 12.47 -4.80
C PHE A 147 -6.10 13.84 -5.23
N GLY A 148 -5.78 14.29 -6.44
CA GLY A 148 -6.33 15.52 -7.01
C GLY A 148 -7.85 15.43 -7.20
N HIS A 149 -8.35 14.28 -7.64
CA HIS A 149 -9.78 14.04 -7.78
C HIS A 149 -10.51 14.08 -6.44
N ILE A 150 -10.03 13.32 -5.45
CA ILE A 150 -10.59 13.29 -4.09
C ILE A 150 -10.52 14.68 -3.45
N GLN A 151 -9.39 15.39 -3.62
CA GLN A 151 -9.25 16.77 -3.13
C GLN A 151 -10.32 17.68 -3.71
N SER A 152 -10.54 17.64 -5.03
CA SER A 152 -11.50 18.50 -5.72
C SER A 152 -12.93 18.22 -5.26
N LEU A 153 -13.32 16.93 -5.24
CA LEU A 153 -14.68 16.52 -4.87
C LEU A 153 -15.03 16.82 -3.42
N LEU A 154 -14.14 16.47 -2.49
CA LEU A 154 -14.35 16.68 -1.05
C LEU A 154 -13.97 18.10 -0.60
N LYS A 155 -13.57 18.98 -1.54
CA LYS A 155 -13.13 20.37 -1.30
C LYS A 155 -12.05 20.43 -0.22
N LEU A 156 -11.05 19.55 -0.32
CA LEU A 156 -9.97 19.43 0.65
C LEU A 156 -8.89 20.49 0.42
N LYS A 157 -8.21 20.85 1.51
CA LYS A 157 -7.18 21.91 1.52
C LYS A 157 -6.00 21.58 0.60
N ASN A 158 -5.62 20.32 0.51
CA ASN A 158 -4.51 19.85 -0.32
C ASN A 158 -4.61 18.33 -0.57
N THR A 159 -3.74 17.81 -1.45
CA THR A 159 -3.65 16.38 -1.79
C THR A 159 -3.17 15.50 -0.63
N GLN A 160 -2.51 16.08 0.37
CA GLN A 160 -2.07 15.35 1.55
C GLN A 160 -3.25 14.96 2.46
N VAL A 161 -4.24 15.85 2.62
CA VAL A 161 -5.50 15.50 3.29
C VAL A 161 -6.28 14.45 2.48
N ALA A 162 -6.23 14.50 1.15
CA ALA A 162 -6.84 13.46 0.31
C ALA A 162 -6.20 12.08 0.55
N ALA A 163 -4.88 12.02 0.78
CA ALA A 163 -4.20 10.78 1.15
C ALA A 163 -4.65 10.25 2.53
N VAL A 164 -4.96 11.14 3.49
CA VAL A 164 -5.56 10.73 4.78
C VAL A 164 -6.95 10.15 4.57
N GLU A 165 -7.78 10.74 3.72
CA GLU A 165 -9.09 10.15 3.38
C GLU A 165 -8.92 8.72 2.84
N VAL A 166 -8.03 8.50 1.87
CA VAL A 166 -7.76 7.14 1.34
C VAL A 166 -7.31 6.19 2.46
N ALA A 167 -6.48 6.66 3.39
CA ALA A 167 -5.96 5.83 4.48
C ALA A 167 -7.00 5.48 5.56
N LYS A 168 -8.02 6.31 5.75
CA LYS A 168 -9.18 5.99 6.60
C LYS A 168 -10.05 4.86 6.03
N GLY A 169 -9.98 4.65 4.71
CA GLY A 169 -10.88 3.77 3.98
C GLY A 169 -12.25 4.40 3.73
N HIS A 170 -13.14 3.67 3.05
CA HIS A 170 -14.52 4.07 2.77
C HIS A 170 -14.67 5.39 1.99
N VAL A 171 -13.66 5.76 1.19
CA VAL A 171 -13.74 6.97 0.35
C VAL A 171 -14.46 6.62 -0.93
N THR A 172 -15.64 7.20 -1.10
CA THR A 172 -16.38 7.17 -2.36
C THR A 172 -16.50 8.57 -2.95
N THR A 173 -16.28 8.66 -4.25
CA THR A 173 -16.52 9.84 -5.07
C THR A 173 -17.89 9.81 -5.74
N ASP A 174 -18.60 8.69 -5.64
CA ASP A 174 -19.93 8.44 -6.18
C ASP A 174 -20.71 7.52 -5.22
N PRO A 175 -21.31 8.09 -4.15
CA PRO A 175 -22.02 7.32 -3.13
C PRO A 175 -23.23 6.53 -3.65
N ASP A 176 -23.81 6.94 -4.78
CA ASP A 176 -25.01 6.33 -5.35
C ASP A 176 -24.68 5.01 -6.06
N HIS A 177 -23.44 4.84 -6.55
CA HIS A 177 -23.02 3.65 -7.30
C HIS A 177 -21.85 2.88 -6.66
N HIS A 178 -21.07 3.52 -5.77
CA HIS A 178 -19.88 2.93 -5.15
C HIS A 178 -19.85 3.17 -3.64
N SER A 179 -19.63 2.09 -2.87
CA SER A 179 -19.52 2.17 -1.41
C SER A 179 -18.20 2.80 -0.93
N GLY A 180 -17.20 2.90 -1.80
CA GLY A 180 -15.86 3.40 -1.44
C GLY A 180 -14.97 2.35 -0.76
N ASP A 181 -15.42 1.09 -0.70
CA ASP A 181 -14.71 -0.01 -0.03
C ASP A 181 -13.70 -0.71 -0.93
N GLU A 182 -13.86 -0.61 -2.24
CA GLU A 182 -13.08 -1.41 -3.21
C GLU A 182 -11.59 -1.11 -3.11
N LEU A 183 -11.19 0.17 -3.13
CA LEU A 183 -9.79 0.53 -3.00
C LEU A 183 -9.24 0.09 -1.64
N ASN A 184 -9.97 0.34 -0.55
CA ASN A 184 -9.56 -0.09 0.79
C ASN A 184 -9.35 -1.62 0.85
N THR A 185 -10.23 -2.38 0.20
CA THR A 185 -10.14 -3.83 0.11
C THR A 185 -8.88 -4.25 -0.64
N VAL A 186 -8.60 -3.63 -1.79
CA VAL A 186 -7.37 -3.88 -2.55
C VAL A 186 -6.13 -3.62 -1.69
N LEU A 187 -6.08 -2.52 -0.93
CA LEU A 187 -4.95 -2.21 -0.06
C LEU A 187 -4.68 -3.32 0.96
N HIS A 188 -5.73 -3.93 1.51
CA HIS A 188 -5.62 -4.97 2.52
C HIS A 188 -5.34 -6.39 1.97
N LEU A 189 -5.46 -6.61 0.65
CA LEU A 189 -5.16 -7.90 0.03
C LEU A 189 -3.66 -8.12 -0.23
N PHE A 190 -2.86 -7.06 -0.30
CA PHE A 190 -1.43 -7.13 -0.62
C PHE A 190 -0.56 -6.92 0.62
N ASP A 191 0.71 -7.33 0.53
CA ASP A 191 1.69 -7.13 1.60
C ASP A 191 2.17 -5.67 1.65
N LYS A 192 2.27 -5.04 0.49
CA LYS A 192 2.59 -3.63 0.32
C LYS A 192 1.84 -3.05 -0.87
N VAL A 193 1.27 -1.86 -0.71
CA VAL A 193 0.70 -1.09 -1.80
C VAL A 193 1.26 0.33 -1.80
N SER A 194 1.61 0.84 -2.98
CA SER A 194 1.98 2.25 -3.16
C SER A 194 1.08 2.89 -4.22
N ILE A 195 0.56 4.08 -3.93
CA ILE A 195 -0.24 4.91 -4.82
C ILE A 195 0.49 6.23 -5.04
N ASP A 196 0.89 6.47 -6.28
CA ASP A 196 1.52 7.69 -6.75
C ASP A 196 0.51 8.50 -7.57
N ALA A 197 0.16 9.71 -7.13
CA ALA A 197 -0.72 10.61 -7.86
C ALA A 197 -0.52 12.06 -7.41
N SER A 198 -0.77 13.02 -8.30
CA SER A 198 -0.81 14.46 -7.95
C SER A 198 0.39 14.95 -7.10
N GLY A 199 1.59 14.42 -7.35
CA GLY A 199 2.83 14.76 -6.65
C GLY A 199 3.01 14.10 -5.26
N LYS A 200 2.16 13.16 -4.87
CA LYS A 200 2.22 12.43 -3.59
C LYS A 200 2.33 10.93 -3.82
N SER A 201 3.12 10.27 -2.97
CA SER A 201 3.25 8.82 -2.89
C SER A 201 2.73 8.36 -1.53
N LEU A 202 1.62 7.62 -1.51
CA LEU A 202 1.04 7.01 -0.31
C LEU A 202 1.40 5.52 -0.33
N THR A 203 2.00 5.02 0.73
CA THR A 203 2.34 3.59 0.85
C THR A 203 1.70 2.98 2.08
N PHE A 204 1.07 1.83 1.90
CA PHE A 204 0.52 0.99 2.96
C PHE A 204 1.35 -0.28 3.10
N ILE A 205 1.74 -0.62 4.34
CA ILE A 205 2.45 -1.85 4.68
C ILE A 205 1.54 -2.70 5.55
N ASN A 206 1.07 -3.82 5.00
CA ASN A 206 0.03 -4.64 5.63
C ASN A 206 0.53 -5.34 6.91
N GLU A 207 1.80 -5.77 6.94
CA GLU A 207 2.35 -6.50 8.09
C GLU A 207 2.34 -5.65 9.37
N THR A 208 2.69 -4.37 9.27
CA THR A 208 2.73 -3.44 10.40
C THR A 208 1.49 -2.57 10.51
N GLN A 209 0.62 -2.58 9.50
CA GLN A 209 -0.51 -1.66 9.33
C GLN A 209 -0.08 -0.19 9.23
N ASP A 210 1.14 0.05 8.74
CA ASP A 210 1.71 1.39 8.65
C ASP A 210 1.34 2.09 7.34
N TRP A 211 1.15 3.41 7.46
CA TRP A 211 1.01 4.32 6.34
C TRP A 211 2.22 5.23 6.25
N LEU A 212 2.69 5.48 5.03
CA LEU A 212 3.80 6.38 4.72
C LEU A 212 3.38 7.34 3.62
N ILE A 213 3.82 8.60 3.71
CA ILE A 213 3.61 9.59 2.66
C ILE A 213 4.93 10.24 2.26
N ASP A 214 5.16 10.36 0.96
CA ASP A 214 6.34 11.00 0.38
C ASP A 214 5.96 11.83 -0.86
N HIS A 215 6.92 12.54 -1.43
CA HIS A 215 6.82 13.19 -2.72
C HIS A 215 6.87 12.16 -3.86
N SER A 216 5.98 12.30 -4.84
CA SER A 216 6.01 11.52 -6.08
C SER A 216 6.34 12.39 -7.28
N THR A 217 7.08 11.84 -8.23
CA THR A 217 7.27 12.47 -9.55
C THR A 217 6.02 12.34 -10.44
N GLN A 218 5.06 11.49 -10.07
CA GLN A 218 3.79 11.32 -10.76
C GLN A 218 2.87 12.53 -10.54
N LYS A 219 2.90 13.49 -11.46
CA LYS A 219 2.05 14.71 -11.39
C LYS A 219 0.68 14.55 -12.05
N GLN A 220 0.58 13.73 -13.09
CA GLN A 220 -0.63 13.46 -13.85
C GLN A 220 -0.99 11.96 -13.75
N GLY A 221 -2.28 11.64 -13.74
CA GLY A 221 -2.76 10.27 -13.60
C GLY A 221 -2.49 9.66 -12.23
N THR A 222 -2.80 8.37 -12.11
CA THR A 222 -2.51 7.56 -10.92
C THR A 222 -1.62 6.40 -11.32
N ARG A 223 -0.66 6.05 -10.48
CA ARG A 223 0.11 4.81 -10.58
C ARG A 223 -0.03 4.04 -9.27
N ILE A 224 -0.56 2.82 -9.36
CA ILE A 224 -0.72 1.89 -8.24
C ILE A 224 0.25 0.74 -8.41
N HIS A 225 1.00 0.43 -7.36
CA HIS A 225 1.89 -0.72 -7.28
C HIS A 225 1.47 -1.64 -6.16
N LEU A 226 1.07 -2.86 -6.52
CA LEU A 226 0.65 -3.92 -5.62
C LEU A 226 1.78 -4.95 -5.49
N GLN A 227 2.12 -5.35 -4.27
CA GLN A 227 3.11 -6.38 -3.99
C GLN A 227 2.57 -7.42 -3.02
N ILE A 228 2.65 -8.70 -3.40
CA ILE A 228 2.31 -9.84 -2.53
C ILE A 228 3.31 -10.96 -2.75
N LYS A 229 3.66 -11.68 -1.68
CA LYS A 229 4.48 -12.90 -1.79
C LYS A 229 3.73 -13.97 -2.60
N SER A 230 4.41 -14.61 -3.54
CA SER A 230 3.87 -15.71 -4.36
C SER A 230 3.41 -16.91 -3.51
N GLY A 231 3.98 -17.08 -2.31
CA GLY A 231 3.60 -18.10 -1.32
C GLY A 231 2.64 -17.62 -0.22
N SER A 232 1.95 -16.48 -0.40
CA SER A 232 0.99 -15.97 0.58
C SER A 232 -0.15 -16.97 0.81
N ARG A 233 -0.58 -17.10 2.06
CA ARG A 233 -1.76 -17.91 2.45
C ARG A 233 -3.04 -17.09 2.51
N ARG A 234 -2.94 -15.77 2.38
CA ARG A 234 -4.07 -14.83 2.46
C ARG A 234 -5.11 -15.17 1.40
N THR A 235 -6.37 -15.06 1.74
CA THR A 235 -7.51 -15.23 0.82
C THR A 235 -8.37 -13.97 0.78
N CYS A 236 -9.11 -13.78 -0.32
CA CYS A 236 -10.11 -12.71 -0.40
C CYS A 236 -11.16 -12.86 0.70
N GLN A 237 -11.62 -14.09 0.97
CA GLN A 237 -12.62 -14.37 1.99
C GLN A 237 -12.20 -13.88 3.38
N GLU A 238 -10.98 -14.20 3.83
CA GLU A 238 -10.48 -13.78 5.13
C GLU A 238 -10.40 -12.26 5.25
N ILE A 239 -9.95 -11.58 4.20
CA ILE A 239 -9.85 -10.12 4.20
C ILE A 239 -11.23 -9.47 4.15
N PHE A 240 -12.14 -9.98 3.34
CA PHE A 240 -13.51 -9.46 3.27
C PHE A 240 -14.23 -9.67 4.60
N GLN A 241 -14.07 -10.84 5.23
CA GLN A 241 -14.59 -11.04 6.57
C GLN A 241 -13.95 -10.06 7.56
N LYS A 242 -12.62 -9.92 7.56
CA LYS A 242 -11.93 -9.00 8.48
C LYS A 242 -12.42 -7.55 8.33
N LEU A 243 -12.64 -7.10 7.09
CA LEU A 243 -13.14 -5.76 6.83
C LEU A 243 -14.63 -5.67 7.20
N PHE A 244 -15.48 -6.59 6.70
CA PHE A 244 -16.94 -6.45 6.67
C PHE A 244 -17.75 -7.21 7.73
N SER A 245 -17.15 -8.09 8.54
CA SER A 245 -17.89 -8.91 9.52
C SER A 245 -18.12 -8.23 10.88
N GLY A 246 -17.45 -7.12 11.16
CA GLY A 246 -17.77 -6.25 12.29
C GLY A 246 -18.85 -5.24 11.91
N GLU A 247 -19.65 -4.78 12.89
CA GLU A 247 -20.41 -3.54 12.70
C GLU A 247 -19.41 -2.43 12.35
N HIS A 248 -19.36 -2.06 11.07
CA HIS A 248 -18.49 -1.05 10.49
C HIS A 248 -18.75 0.30 11.10
N GLN A 249 -18.17 0.50 12.26
CA GLN A 249 -18.31 1.70 13.03
C GLN A 249 -16.96 2.07 13.64
N SER A 250 -15.85 1.57 13.08
CA SER A 250 -14.51 1.92 13.54
C SER A 250 -13.67 2.45 12.40
N VAL A 251 -12.98 3.57 12.62
CA VAL A 251 -12.00 4.13 11.68
C VAL A 251 -10.67 4.32 12.40
N ARG A 252 -9.58 4.04 11.69
CA ARG A 252 -8.23 4.41 12.12
C ARG A 252 -7.75 5.59 11.29
N ILE A 253 -7.27 6.63 11.96
CA ILE A 253 -6.79 7.86 11.33
C ILE A 253 -5.27 7.98 11.57
N PRO A 254 -4.43 7.73 10.54
CA PRO A 254 -2.97 7.83 10.68
C PRO A 254 -2.51 9.29 10.70
N ILE A 255 -2.11 9.77 11.89
CA ILE A 255 -1.72 11.16 12.13
C ILE A 255 -0.40 11.53 11.46
N ASN A 256 0.50 10.56 11.27
CA ASN A 256 1.78 10.76 10.61
C ASN A 256 1.67 11.26 9.17
N LEU A 257 0.55 11.00 8.49
CA LEU A 257 0.29 11.53 7.15
C LEU A 257 0.05 13.05 7.14
N LEU A 258 -0.10 13.70 8.30
CA LEU A 258 -0.17 15.15 8.44
C LEU A 258 1.19 15.84 8.55
N LYS A 259 2.29 15.08 8.69
CA LYS A 259 3.63 15.66 8.76
C LYS A 259 3.96 16.41 7.47
N VAL A 260 4.41 17.65 7.63
CA VAL A 260 4.88 18.47 6.50
C VAL A 260 6.40 18.37 6.48
N PRO A 261 7.04 18.14 5.32
CA PRO A 261 8.49 18.14 5.23
C PRO A 261 9.08 19.44 5.78
N GLY A 262 9.96 19.33 6.79
CA GLY A 262 10.57 20.48 7.48
C GLY A 262 9.78 21.01 8.69
N ASP A 263 8.60 20.44 8.99
CA ASP A 263 7.85 20.70 10.22
C ASP A 263 7.69 19.39 11.01
N GLU A 264 8.40 19.28 12.13
CA GLU A 264 8.39 18.07 12.95
C GLU A 264 7.16 17.98 13.86
N MET A 265 6.35 19.04 13.97
CA MET A 265 5.27 19.12 14.95
C MET A 265 3.88 19.24 14.31
N VAL A 266 2.98 18.32 14.64
CA VAL A 266 1.56 18.43 14.26
C VAL A 266 0.82 19.25 15.32
N ASN A 267 0.60 20.54 15.05
CA ASN A 267 0.23 21.49 16.10
C ASN A 267 -1.02 22.34 15.84
N SER A 268 -1.55 22.37 14.63
CA SER A 268 -2.59 23.34 14.26
C SER A 268 -4.01 22.77 14.35
N ARG A 269 -4.97 23.60 14.78
CA ARG A 269 -6.40 23.23 14.78
C ARG A 269 -6.91 22.92 13.38
N ASP A 270 -6.40 23.61 12.37
CA ASP A 270 -6.75 23.38 10.97
C ASP A 270 -6.36 21.97 10.50
N GLN A 271 -5.17 21.49 10.89
CA GLN A 271 -4.74 20.12 10.61
C GLN A 271 -5.69 19.12 11.29
N ALA A 272 -6.01 19.32 12.57
CA ALA A 272 -6.94 18.45 13.29
C ALA A 272 -8.31 18.40 12.59
N GLN A 273 -8.89 19.55 12.25
CA GLN A 273 -10.19 19.60 11.57
C GLN A 273 -10.16 18.94 10.19
N SER A 274 -9.05 19.04 9.46
CA SER A 274 -8.96 18.55 8.09
C SER A 274 -9.12 17.03 7.95
N ILE A 275 -8.81 16.27 9.01
CA ILE A 275 -8.84 14.80 9.01
C ILE A 275 -10.12 14.20 9.60
N LEU A 276 -10.94 15.02 10.24
CA LEU A 276 -12.18 14.62 10.91
C LEU A 276 -13.40 14.64 9.98
N ARG A 277 -13.19 14.57 8.66
CA ARG A 277 -14.27 14.39 7.68
C ARG A 277 -14.67 12.93 7.63
N ASN A 278 -15.91 12.64 7.24
CA ASN A 278 -16.40 11.27 7.03
C ASN A 278 -16.21 10.34 8.25
N ILE A 279 -16.45 10.87 9.46
CA ILE A 279 -16.37 10.11 10.73
C ILE A 279 -17.72 10.04 11.48
N SER A 280 -18.81 10.44 10.84
CA SER A 280 -20.16 10.33 11.42
C SER A 280 -20.57 8.87 11.53
N ASP A 281 -21.43 8.56 12.49
CA ASP A 281 -22.05 7.23 12.69
C ASP A 281 -21.07 6.08 12.98
N LEU A 282 -19.87 6.43 13.47
CA LEU A 282 -18.85 5.51 13.98
C LEU A 282 -18.97 5.32 15.52
N LYS A 283 -18.74 4.10 16.00
CA LYS A 283 -18.62 3.68 17.40
C LYS A 283 -17.24 3.94 17.95
N THR A 284 -16.19 3.81 17.14
CA THR A 284 -14.80 3.96 17.57
C THR A 284 -14.04 4.81 16.56
N ILE A 285 -13.29 5.79 17.05
CA ILE A 285 -12.36 6.58 16.24
C ILE A 285 -11.00 6.45 16.90
N GLU A 286 -10.08 5.77 16.19
CA GLU A 286 -8.74 5.50 16.68
C GLU A 286 -7.73 6.41 15.96
N PHE A 287 -7.04 7.26 16.72
CA PHE A 287 -5.95 8.09 16.22
C PHE A 287 -4.62 7.35 16.34
N ASP A 288 -3.99 7.07 15.20
CA ASP A 288 -2.70 6.38 15.16
C ASP A 288 -1.56 7.41 15.10
N PHE A 289 -0.78 7.47 16.19
CA PHE A 289 0.34 8.39 16.35
C PHE A 289 1.69 7.75 15.99
N ASN A 290 1.70 6.63 15.24
CA ASN A 290 2.94 6.00 14.83
C ASN A 290 3.88 7.02 14.16
N ASN A 291 5.15 7.04 14.55
CA ASN A 291 6.13 8.04 14.12
C ASN A 291 5.73 9.51 14.41
N ILE A 292 4.95 9.82 15.45
CA ILE A 292 4.70 11.19 15.92
C ILE A 292 5.39 11.41 17.27
N ASP A 293 6.37 12.32 17.30
CA ASP A 293 7.13 12.61 18.51
C ASP A 293 6.42 13.67 19.38
N LEU A 294 5.76 14.64 18.76
CA LEU A 294 5.13 15.75 19.46
C LEU A 294 3.89 16.26 18.74
N ILE A 295 2.85 16.58 19.52
CA ILE A 295 1.67 17.30 19.07
C ILE A 295 1.45 18.57 19.90
N GLY A 296 0.78 19.56 19.32
CA GLY A 296 0.38 20.75 20.06
C GLY A 296 -0.81 20.47 21.00
N PRO A 297 -0.88 21.07 22.21
CA PRO A 297 -2.06 20.95 23.07
C PRO A 297 -3.37 21.38 22.38
N ALA A 298 -3.30 22.42 21.53
CA ALA A 298 -4.45 22.88 20.76
C ALA A 298 -4.90 21.88 19.68
N PHE A 299 -3.97 21.08 19.15
CA PHE A 299 -4.29 20.00 18.21
C PHE A 299 -5.04 18.87 18.91
N ALA A 300 -4.54 18.40 20.07
CA ALA A 300 -5.19 17.38 20.88
C ALA A 300 -6.60 17.81 21.34
N ASP A 301 -6.73 19.02 21.89
CA ASP A 301 -8.02 19.58 22.30
C ASP A 301 -9.00 19.62 21.13
N GLU A 302 -8.55 20.04 19.95
CA GLU A 302 -9.40 20.16 18.77
C GLU A 302 -9.84 18.81 18.22
N LEU A 303 -8.94 17.80 18.20
CA LEU A 303 -9.28 16.43 17.80
C LEU A 303 -10.44 15.90 18.64
N VAL A 304 -10.31 15.94 19.96
CA VAL A 304 -11.33 15.42 20.87
C VAL A 304 -12.64 16.21 20.73
N ARG A 305 -12.56 17.54 20.80
CA ARG A 305 -13.73 18.41 20.78
C ARG A 305 -14.55 18.25 19.51
N LYS A 306 -13.89 18.20 18.34
CA LYS A 306 -14.58 18.07 17.05
C LYS A 306 -15.09 16.67 16.82
N THR A 307 -14.36 15.65 17.26
CA THR A 307 -14.83 14.26 17.19
C THR A 307 -16.13 14.10 17.97
N LYS A 308 -16.18 14.54 19.23
CA LYS A 308 -17.41 14.52 20.04
C LYS A 308 -18.53 15.36 19.45
N ALA A 309 -18.21 16.51 18.83
CA ALA A 309 -19.22 17.37 18.20
C ALA A 309 -19.85 16.72 16.94
N ILE A 310 -19.07 15.98 16.16
CA ILE A 310 -19.54 15.28 14.95
C ILE A 310 -20.22 13.96 15.32
N ASN A 311 -19.70 13.28 16.34
CA ASN A 311 -20.10 11.94 16.72
C ASN A 311 -20.06 11.78 18.25
N GLN A 312 -21.18 12.10 18.89
CA GLN A 312 -21.29 12.17 20.35
C GLN A 312 -21.10 10.81 21.05
N VAL A 313 -21.36 9.70 20.34
CA VAL A 313 -21.36 8.34 20.90
C VAL A 313 -20.04 7.61 20.60
N ALA A 314 -19.17 8.17 19.75
CA ALA A 314 -17.91 7.54 19.40
C ALA A 314 -16.95 7.46 20.60
N ASP A 315 -16.44 6.25 20.83
CA ASP A 315 -15.29 5.98 21.68
C ASP A 315 -14.01 6.47 20.99
N ILE A 316 -13.31 7.42 21.63
CA ILE A 316 -12.08 7.99 21.10
C ILE A 316 -10.90 7.23 21.68
N LYS A 317 -10.12 6.58 20.80
CA LYS A 317 -8.90 5.84 21.15
C LYS A 317 -7.68 6.47 20.49
N TRP A 318 -6.52 6.21 21.05
CA TRP A 318 -5.24 6.53 20.42
C TRP A 318 -4.23 5.41 20.67
N ILE A 319 -3.39 5.16 19.67
CA ILE A 319 -2.38 4.09 19.68
C ILE A 319 -1.04 4.60 19.16
N ASN A 320 0.01 3.79 19.34
CA ASN A 320 1.37 4.03 18.85
C ASN A 320 1.93 5.41 19.26
N CYS A 321 1.55 5.89 20.44
CA CYS A 321 1.97 7.18 20.98
C CYS A 321 3.10 7.03 22.00
N ASN A 322 3.88 8.09 22.18
CA ASN A 322 4.80 8.22 23.31
C ASN A 322 4.10 8.82 24.54
N GLU A 323 4.80 8.90 25.68
CA GLU A 323 4.28 9.44 26.94
C GLU A 323 3.78 10.89 26.81
N THR A 324 4.43 11.71 25.98
CA THR A 324 4.06 13.12 25.82
C THR A 324 2.73 13.26 25.09
N VAL A 325 2.56 12.51 23.99
CA VAL A 325 1.30 12.48 23.24
C VAL A 325 0.16 11.92 24.10
N ASP A 326 0.42 10.88 24.89
CA ASP A 326 -0.57 10.27 25.78
C ASP A 326 -1.09 11.26 26.84
N VAL A 327 -0.19 12.02 27.47
CA VAL A 327 -0.57 13.07 28.44
C VAL A 327 -1.47 14.12 27.79
N LEU A 328 -1.15 14.56 26.57
CA LEU A 328 -1.92 15.58 25.86
C LEU A 328 -3.30 15.08 25.45
N MET A 329 -3.41 13.86 24.94
CA MET A 329 -4.69 13.25 24.56
C MET A 329 -5.56 12.96 25.80
N SER A 330 -4.99 12.40 26.86
CA SER A 330 -5.69 12.17 28.13
C SER A 330 -6.23 13.47 28.73
N ARG A 331 -5.42 14.53 28.72
CA ARG A 331 -5.85 15.87 29.14
C ARG A 331 -6.98 16.41 28.27
N ALA A 332 -6.92 16.25 26.95
CA ALA A 332 -7.98 16.70 26.06
C ALA A 332 -9.30 15.94 26.34
N ILE A 333 -9.25 14.61 26.49
CA ILE A 333 -10.43 13.79 26.82
C ILE A 333 -11.08 14.25 28.12
N SER A 334 -10.33 14.35 29.21
CA SER A 334 -10.86 14.75 30.53
C SER A 334 -11.54 16.13 30.54
N ARG A 335 -11.18 17.05 29.64
CA ARG A 335 -11.81 18.36 29.53
C ARG A 335 -13.16 18.35 28.81
N PHE A 336 -13.40 17.33 27.99
CA PHE A 336 -14.61 17.21 27.18
C PHE A 336 -15.45 15.98 27.55
N SER A 337 -15.09 15.27 28.63
CA SER A 337 -15.86 14.15 29.20
C SER A 337 -17.04 14.61 30.02
#